data_AF-A0ABD2QP97-F1
#
_entry.id   AF-A0ABD2QP97-F1
#
_cell.length_a   1.000
_cell.length_b   1.000
_cell.length_c   1.000
_cell.angle_alpha   90.00
_cell.angle_beta   90.00
_cell.angle_gamma   90.00
#
_symmetry.space_group_name_H-M   'P 1'
#
loop_
_entity.id
_entity.type
_entity.pdbx_description
1 polymer ?
#
loop_
_entity_poly.entity_id
_entity_poly.type
_entity_poly.pdbx_seq_one_letter_code
_entity_poly.pdbx_strand_id
1 'polypeptide(L)'
;QNGKQMVQEGALTALASVADSSQEHFQKYYDAVMPYLKTILVNATDKSNRMLRAKAMECISLVGMAVGKDKFRDDAKQVMEVLMSLQGSQMETDDPTTSYMLQAWARLCKCLGQDFLPYMSVVMPPLLQSAQLKPDVTISSADSDNELDESDDDSMETITLGDKRIGIKTSVLEEKATACNMLCCYADELKEGFYPWIDQVAPTLVSLLKFYFHEEVRKAVVSAMPELLRSAKLAVEKGIAQGRNETYVKQLSDYIVPALVEALHKEPDTEICASMLDALNECLQISGLLLDEGQVRSIVDEIKQVITASSSRTSERAERAKAEDFDAEEGELLREENEQEEEVFDQVGEILGTLIKTFKAAFLPFFDELSSYLVPMWGKDKTAEERRIAICIFDDVAEQCRETALKYYDTYLPFLLEACNDESPDVRQAAVYGLGVCAEHGGSAFKSLVGEALSRLYVVLRHPNAVQSENILAYDNAVSALGKICNFHRDSIDSAQVIPAWLNCLPIKDDLIEAKVVHDQLCSMVERSDRELLGPNNEYLPKVVQIFAEVLCAGRDLVTEQTASRMITLLRQLQQTLPPATLASIWSSLQPQQQLTLQSMLSS
;
A
#
# COMPACT_ATOMS: atom_id res chain seq x y z
N GLN A 1 33.96 33.30 11.28
CA GLN A 1 32.95 33.70 10.28
C GLN A 1 32.58 35.16 10.56
N ASN A 2 33.11 36.09 9.77
CA ASN A 2 33.05 37.54 10.03
C ASN A 2 31.68 38.14 9.70
N GLY A 3 30.71 38.03 10.60
CA GLY A 3 29.49 38.87 10.61
C GLY A 3 28.59 38.83 9.37
N LYS A 4 28.79 37.89 8.44
CA LYS A 4 27.95 37.73 7.24
C LYS A 4 26.86 36.71 7.51
N GLN A 5 25.69 37.21 7.88
CA GLN A 5 24.50 36.43 8.23
C GLN A 5 24.12 35.40 7.16
N MET A 6 24.18 35.76 5.86
CA MET A 6 23.92 34.82 4.75
C MET A 6 24.80 33.56 4.79
N VAL A 7 26.06 33.67 5.22
CA VAL A 7 26.96 32.52 5.31
C VAL A 7 26.57 31.60 6.48
N GLN A 8 26.09 32.18 7.58
CA GLN A 8 25.61 31.41 8.73
C GLN A 8 24.31 30.68 8.38
N GLU A 9 23.38 31.37 7.71
CA GLU A 9 22.13 30.80 7.21
C GLU A 9 22.38 29.64 6.24
N GLY A 10 23.25 29.84 5.24
CA GLY A 10 23.63 28.77 4.31
C GLY A 10 24.33 27.59 4.99
N ALA A 11 25.16 27.85 6.00
CA ALA A 11 25.82 26.79 6.77
C ALA A 11 24.84 25.95 7.60
N LEU A 12 23.80 26.56 8.17
CA LEU A 12 22.75 25.83 8.90
C LEU A 12 21.95 24.91 7.98
N THR A 13 21.54 25.41 6.80
CA THR A 13 20.84 24.58 5.82
C THR A 13 21.73 23.43 5.33
N ALA A 14 22.99 23.69 5.00
CA ALA A 14 23.92 22.64 4.57
C ALA A 14 24.13 21.58 5.66
N LEU A 15 24.26 22.00 6.92
CA LEU A 15 24.39 21.08 8.06
C LEU A 15 23.13 20.24 8.26
N ALA A 16 21.94 20.85 8.13
CA ALA A 16 20.66 20.16 8.22
C ALA A 16 20.55 19.07 7.14
N SER A 17 20.88 19.39 5.89
CA SER A 17 20.88 18.41 4.79
C SER A 17 21.91 17.29 4.99
N VAL A 18 23.10 17.59 5.53
CA VAL A 18 24.10 16.56 5.84
C VAL A 18 23.59 15.63 6.95
N ALA A 19 22.95 16.18 7.99
CA ALA A 19 22.38 15.37 9.06
C ALA A 19 21.28 14.43 8.53
N ASP A 20 20.34 14.99 7.77
CA ASP A 20 19.24 14.24 7.15
C ASP A 20 19.76 13.15 6.19
N SER A 21 20.77 13.44 5.37
CA SER A 21 21.36 12.42 4.48
C SER A 21 22.18 11.35 5.23
N SER A 22 22.74 11.70 6.39
CA SER A 22 23.62 10.79 7.15
C SER A 22 22.87 9.91 8.15
N GLN A 23 21.64 10.29 8.52
CA GLN A 23 20.78 9.56 9.46
C GLN A 23 21.56 9.17 10.73
N GLU A 24 21.50 7.91 11.16
CA GLU A 24 22.13 7.41 12.38
C GLU A 24 23.64 7.67 12.45
N HIS A 25 24.33 7.78 11.30
CA HIS A 25 25.77 8.08 11.28
C HIS A 25 26.11 9.49 11.78
N PHE A 26 25.11 10.38 11.89
CA PHE A 26 25.30 11.72 12.42
C PHE A 26 25.45 11.74 13.95
N GLN A 27 25.08 10.67 14.66
CA GLN A 27 25.13 10.59 16.13
C GLN A 27 26.51 10.97 16.71
N LYS A 28 27.61 10.61 16.03
CA LYS A 28 28.99 10.94 16.45
C LYS A 28 29.30 12.45 16.49
N TYR A 29 28.53 13.26 15.78
CA TYR A 29 28.73 14.72 15.70
C TYR A 29 27.73 15.51 16.53
N TYR A 30 26.68 14.85 17.04
CA TYR A 30 25.56 15.49 17.74
C TYR A 30 26.02 16.37 18.90
N ASP A 31 26.84 15.82 19.81
CA ASP A 31 27.27 16.51 21.03
C ASP A 31 28.14 17.73 20.74
N ALA A 32 28.79 17.76 19.56
CA ALA A 32 29.59 18.90 19.10
C ALA A 32 28.72 19.98 18.43
N VAL A 33 27.57 19.62 17.86
CA VAL A 33 26.76 20.50 17.02
C VAL A 33 25.60 21.12 17.79
N MET A 34 24.82 20.30 18.51
CA MET A 34 23.56 20.71 19.14
C MET A 34 23.70 21.91 20.10
N PRO A 35 24.76 22.04 20.92
CA PRO A 35 24.92 23.20 21.80
C PRO A 35 24.97 24.54 21.05
N TYR A 36 25.62 24.57 19.87
CA TYR A 36 25.70 25.78 19.05
C TYR A 36 24.34 26.13 18.44
N LEU A 37 23.62 25.11 17.94
CA LEU A 37 22.30 25.31 17.37
C LEU A 37 21.32 25.87 18.41
N LYS A 38 21.29 25.30 19.62
CA LYS A 38 20.47 25.82 20.74
C LYS A 38 20.85 27.24 21.12
N THR A 39 22.15 27.56 21.12
CA THR A 39 22.64 28.92 21.41
C THR A 39 22.11 29.93 20.38
N ILE A 40 22.07 29.56 19.09
CA ILE A 40 21.48 30.41 18.05
C ILE A 40 19.98 30.55 18.28
N LEU A 41 19.27 29.44 18.51
CA LEU A 41 17.82 29.41 18.71
C LEU A 41 17.36 30.32 19.87
N VAL A 42 18.13 30.37 20.97
CA VAL A 42 17.80 31.16 22.16
C VAL A 42 18.19 32.64 22.00
N ASN A 43 19.33 32.95 21.37
CA ASN A 43 19.88 34.31 21.37
C ASN A 43 19.55 35.12 20.11
N ALA A 44 19.13 34.49 19.01
CA ALA A 44 18.81 35.18 17.76
C ALA A 44 17.39 35.81 17.79
N THR A 45 17.10 36.64 18.79
CA THR A 45 15.76 37.21 19.03
C THR A 45 15.48 38.51 18.27
N ASP A 46 16.53 39.17 17.76
CA ASP A 46 16.38 40.44 17.03
C ASP A 46 15.70 40.24 15.67
N LYS A 47 14.95 41.26 15.20
CA LYS A 47 14.24 41.20 13.91
C LYS A 47 15.16 40.85 12.73
N SER A 48 16.40 41.35 12.72
CA SER A 48 17.37 41.04 11.66
C SER A 48 17.75 39.56 11.62
N ASN A 49 17.64 38.83 12.73
CA ASN A 49 18.09 37.45 12.88
C ASN A 49 16.95 36.41 12.80
N ARG A 50 15.72 36.81 12.44
CA ARG A 50 14.55 35.91 12.34
C ARG A 50 14.82 34.71 11.43
N MET A 51 15.34 34.95 10.23
CA MET A 51 15.66 33.88 9.27
C MET A 51 16.76 32.95 9.79
N LEU A 52 17.80 33.51 10.43
CA LEU A 52 18.86 32.72 11.06
C LEU A 52 18.29 31.80 12.16
N ARG A 53 17.37 32.32 12.98
CA ARG A 53 16.69 31.54 14.01
C ARG A 53 15.79 30.45 13.42
N ALA A 54 15.03 30.78 12.38
CA ALA A 54 14.16 29.84 11.66
C ALA A 54 14.97 28.66 11.06
N LYS A 55 16.08 28.96 10.38
CA LYS A 55 16.99 27.92 9.86
C LYS A 55 17.68 27.11 10.95
N ALA A 56 18.01 27.73 12.10
CA ALA A 56 18.56 27.00 13.23
C ALA A 56 17.53 26.02 13.82
N MET A 57 16.28 26.44 13.92
CA MET A 57 15.16 25.61 14.36
C MET A 57 14.94 24.39 13.45
N GLU A 58 14.91 24.62 12.13
CA GLU A 58 14.85 23.55 11.14
C GLU A 58 16.04 22.58 11.29
N CYS A 59 17.26 23.12 11.37
CA CYS A 59 18.47 22.32 11.54
C CYS A 59 18.42 21.45 12.81
N ILE A 60 17.96 22.00 13.94
CA ILE A 60 17.77 21.25 15.18
C ILE A 60 16.79 20.08 14.97
N SER A 61 15.65 20.35 14.35
CA SER A 61 14.61 19.33 14.14
C SER A 61 15.07 18.20 13.22
N LEU A 62 15.83 18.50 12.16
CA LEU A 62 16.40 17.51 11.24
C LEU A 62 17.56 16.72 11.88
N VAL A 63 18.42 17.39 12.66
CA VAL A 63 19.45 16.71 13.44
C VAL A 63 18.82 15.76 14.47
N GLY A 64 17.74 16.19 15.14
CA GLY A 64 16.99 15.36 16.08
C GLY A 64 16.40 14.11 15.44
N MET A 65 15.79 14.26 14.27
CA MET A 65 15.31 13.15 13.43
C MET A 65 16.43 12.16 13.09
N ALA A 66 17.56 12.65 12.58
CA ALA A 66 18.68 11.82 12.15
C ALA A 66 19.31 11.00 13.28
N VAL A 67 19.39 11.55 14.50
CA VAL A 67 20.01 10.84 15.64
C VAL A 67 19.03 9.97 16.43
N GLY A 68 17.73 10.16 16.23
CA GLY A 68 16.67 9.42 16.89
C GLY A 68 16.30 9.94 18.29
N LYS A 69 15.11 9.50 18.74
CA LYS A 69 14.46 9.91 19.98
C LYS A 69 15.37 9.88 21.20
N ASP A 70 16.07 8.77 21.41
CA ASP A 70 16.80 8.54 22.66
C ASP A 70 17.98 9.51 22.86
N LYS A 71 18.66 9.89 21.77
CA LYS A 71 19.75 10.87 21.82
C LYS A 71 19.23 12.30 21.93
N PHE A 72 18.10 12.60 21.29
CA PHE A 72 17.57 13.96 21.18
C PHE A 72 16.63 14.37 22.34
N ARG A 73 16.05 13.42 23.09
CA ARG A 73 14.95 13.63 24.05
C ARG A 73 15.12 14.82 25.00
N ASP A 74 16.28 14.95 25.64
CA ASP A 74 16.50 15.99 26.65
C ASP A 74 16.70 17.39 26.05
N ASP A 75 17.31 17.45 24.86
CA ASP A 75 17.45 18.70 24.11
C ASP A 75 16.12 19.09 23.47
N ALA A 76 15.32 18.12 23.03
CA ALA A 76 13.99 18.34 22.46
C ALA A 76 13.09 19.11 23.44
N LYS A 77 13.12 18.79 24.73
CA LYS A 77 12.36 19.51 25.77
C LYS A 77 12.72 21.00 25.80
N GLN A 78 14.02 21.32 25.81
CA GLN A 78 14.50 22.71 25.80
C GLN A 78 14.09 23.43 24.51
N VAL A 79 14.19 22.75 23.37
CA VAL A 79 13.78 23.30 22.07
C VAL A 79 12.29 23.61 22.07
N MET A 80 11.46 22.66 22.52
CA MET A 80 10.00 22.83 22.60
C MET A 80 9.59 23.97 23.53
N GLU A 81 10.26 24.14 24.69
CA GLU A 81 10.02 25.29 25.57
C GLU A 81 10.27 26.63 24.86
N VAL A 82 11.34 26.71 24.05
CA VAL A 82 11.61 27.91 23.24
C VAL A 82 10.54 28.12 22.17
N LEU A 83 10.09 27.06 21.49
CA LEU A 83 9.02 27.15 20.50
C LEU A 83 7.69 27.61 21.11
N MET A 84 7.32 27.07 22.27
CA MET A 84 6.12 27.50 22.99
C MET A 84 6.19 28.99 23.36
N SER A 85 7.36 29.47 23.79
CA SER A 85 7.55 30.89 24.12
C SER A 85 7.42 31.81 22.90
N LEU A 86 7.91 31.34 21.74
CA LEU A 86 7.81 32.04 20.47
C LEU A 86 6.36 32.14 20.01
N GLN A 87 5.63 31.03 20.05
CA GLN A 87 4.25 30.96 19.60
C GLN A 87 3.31 31.79 20.48
N GLY A 88 3.63 31.91 21.78
CA GLY A 88 2.90 32.79 22.71
C GLY A 88 3.17 34.29 22.49
N SER A 89 4.23 34.65 21.74
CA SER A 89 4.50 36.03 21.37
C SER A 89 3.72 36.40 20.09
N GLN A 90 3.11 37.58 20.05
CA GLN A 90 2.44 38.06 18.82
C GLN A 90 3.50 38.29 17.73
N MET A 91 3.66 37.31 16.85
CA MET A 91 4.50 37.44 15.67
C MET A 91 3.73 38.22 14.58
N GLU A 92 4.47 38.93 13.72
CA GLU A 92 3.88 39.60 12.56
C GLU A 92 3.36 38.55 11.56
N THR A 93 2.29 38.85 10.82
CA THR A 93 1.65 37.90 9.89
C THR A 93 2.60 37.37 8.81
N ASP A 94 3.58 38.17 8.39
CA ASP A 94 4.58 37.79 7.37
C ASP A 94 5.91 37.32 7.98
N ASP A 95 5.94 36.94 9.26
CA ASP A 95 7.18 36.43 9.88
C ASP A 95 7.51 35.03 9.34
N PRO A 96 8.65 34.84 8.63
CA PRO A 96 9.02 33.54 8.07
C PRO A 96 9.25 32.48 9.16
N THR A 97 9.45 32.88 10.41
CA THR A 97 9.59 31.93 11.54
C THR A 97 8.35 31.06 11.71
N THR A 98 7.16 31.54 11.31
CA THR A 98 5.90 30.78 11.45
C THR A 98 5.92 29.48 10.67
N SER A 99 6.26 29.53 9.37
CA SER A 99 6.25 28.34 8.51
C SER A 99 7.31 27.31 8.94
N TYR A 100 8.51 27.78 9.28
CA TYR A 100 9.59 26.93 9.80
C TYR A 100 9.21 26.30 11.15
N MET A 101 8.48 27.03 12.01
CA MET A 101 8.01 26.51 13.29
C MET A 101 6.97 25.41 13.12
N LEU A 102 6.03 25.56 12.19
CA LEU A 102 5.05 24.50 11.89
C LEU A 102 5.76 23.21 11.42
N GLN A 103 6.70 23.32 10.48
CA GLN A 103 7.47 22.16 10.01
C GLN A 103 8.36 21.55 11.10
N ALA A 104 8.97 22.39 11.95
CA ALA A 104 9.74 21.90 13.08
C ALA A 104 8.86 21.11 14.05
N TRP A 105 7.64 21.55 14.33
CA TRP A 105 6.72 20.83 15.20
C TRP A 105 6.37 19.43 14.67
N ALA A 106 6.14 19.25 13.36
CA ALA A 106 5.95 17.92 12.79
C ALA A 106 7.16 17.01 12.94
N ARG A 107 8.36 17.51 12.63
CA ARG A 107 9.61 16.74 12.79
C ARG A 107 9.85 16.36 14.26
N LEU A 108 9.54 17.26 15.20
CA LEU A 108 9.60 16.98 16.63
C LEU A 108 8.57 15.92 17.05
N CYS A 109 7.34 15.99 16.54
CA CYS A 109 6.30 14.99 16.78
C CYS A 109 6.75 13.60 16.29
N LYS A 110 7.23 13.51 15.04
CA LYS A 110 7.75 12.28 14.45
C LYS A 110 8.93 11.70 15.23
N CYS A 111 9.86 12.54 15.66
CA CYS A 111 11.01 12.10 16.45
C CYS A 111 10.60 11.59 17.85
N LEU A 112 9.67 12.27 18.52
CA LEU A 112 9.32 11.99 19.91
C LEU A 112 8.18 10.96 20.08
N GLY A 113 7.33 10.81 19.07
CA GLY A 113 6.10 10.01 19.12
C GLY A 113 5.24 10.41 20.32
N GLN A 114 4.84 9.42 21.13
CA GLN A 114 3.98 9.63 22.31
C GLN A 114 4.54 10.63 23.36
N ASP A 115 5.85 10.89 23.39
CA ASP A 115 6.44 11.89 24.31
C ASP A 115 6.06 13.33 23.91
N PHE A 116 5.48 13.51 22.72
CA PHE A 116 5.00 14.80 22.21
C PHE A 116 3.61 15.20 22.74
N LEU A 117 2.83 14.26 23.28
CA LEU A 117 1.46 14.50 23.74
C LEU A 117 1.29 15.70 24.70
N PRO A 118 2.20 15.97 25.66
CA PRO A 118 2.07 17.13 26.55
C PRO A 118 2.06 18.49 25.84
N TYR A 119 2.56 18.56 24.60
CA TYR A 119 2.69 19.81 23.83
C TYR A 119 1.48 20.06 22.90
N MET A 120 0.62 19.06 22.71
CA MET A 120 -0.52 19.10 21.79
C MET A 120 -1.47 20.28 22.06
N SER A 121 -1.68 20.64 23.34
CA SER A 121 -2.56 21.76 23.70
C SER A 121 -2.06 23.12 23.22
N VAL A 122 -0.75 23.24 22.90
CA VAL A 122 -0.16 24.46 22.35
C VAL A 122 -0.17 24.43 20.83
N VAL A 123 0.15 23.29 20.20
CA VAL A 123 0.31 23.21 18.75
C VAL A 123 -1.01 23.06 17.98
N MET A 124 -2.03 22.45 18.58
CA MET A 124 -3.29 22.17 17.89
C MET A 124 -4.14 23.42 17.60
N PRO A 125 -4.32 24.39 18.52
CA PRO A 125 -5.14 25.56 18.27
C PRO A 125 -4.74 26.40 17.03
N PRO A 126 -3.47 26.80 16.81
CA PRO A 126 -3.11 27.56 15.61
C PRO A 126 -3.26 26.72 14.34
N LEU A 127 -2.97 25.42 14.38
CA LEU A 127 -3.13 24.55 13.21
C LEU A 127 -4.58 24.46 12.78
N LEU A 128 -5.50 24.30 13.73
CA LEU A 128 -6.94 24.32 13.44
C LEU A 128 -7.37 25.67 12.88
N GLN A 129 -6.82 26.77 13.38
CA GLN A 129 -7.08 28.11 12.84
C GLN A 129 -6.61 28.23 11.38
N SER A 130 -5.37 27.85 11.07
CA SER A 130 -4.81 27.87 9.72
C SER A 130 -5.59 26.95 8.77
N ALA A 131 -5.94 25.75 9.22
CA ALA A 131 -6.79 24.82 8.45
C ALA A 131 -8.20 25.36 8.21
N GLN A 132 -8.70 26.31 9.01
CA GLN A 132 -10.02 26.94 8.85
C GLN A 132 -9.98 28.28 8.11
N LEU A 133 -8.81 28.76 7.67
CA LEU A 133 -8.69 29.99 6.88
C LEU A 133 -9.59 29.89 5.63
N LYS A 134 -10.32 30.98 5.38
CA LYS A 134 -11.14 31.11 4.18
C LYS A 134 -10.26 31.58 3.04
N PRO A 135 -10.39 31.00 1.83
CA PRO A 135 -9.68 31.52 0.67
C PRO A 135 -10.12 32.97 0.42
N ASP A 136 -9.16 33.84 0.13
CA ASP A 136 -9.45 35.19 -0.32
C ASP A 136 -9.66 35.15 -1.83
N VAL A 137 -10.93 35.31 -2.24
CA VAL A 137 -11.36 35.15 -3.63
C VAL A 137 -11.99 36.45 -4.11
N THR A 138 -11.38 37.06 -5.13
CA THR A 138 -11.92 38.23 -5.81
C THR A 138 -12.47 37.84 -7.17
N ILE A 139 -13.72 38.18 -7.45
CA ILE A 139 -14.35 37.92 -8.76
C ILE A 139 -14.52 39.25 -9.49
N SER A 140 -13.95 39.37 -10.67
CA SER A 140 -14.12 40.52 -11.57
C SER A 140 -14.58 40.09 -12.97
N SER A 141 -14.94 41.07 -13.79
CA SER A 141 -15.34 40.85 -15.18
C SER A 141 -14.11 40.66 -16.06
N ALA A 142 -14.11 39.66 -16.95
CA ALA A 142 -13.01 39.45 -17.89
C ALA A 142 -12.84 40.62 -18.88
N ASP A 143 -13.93 41.31 -19.21
CA ASP A 143 -13.98 42.45 -20.14
C ASP A 143 -13.64 43.82 -19.52
N SER A 144 -13.42 43.89 -18.21
CA SER A 144 -12.99 45.15 -17.59
C SER A 144 -11.47 45.26 -17.68
N ASP A 145 -10.96 46.29 -18.38
CA ASP A 145 -9.55 46.72 -18.41
C ASP A 145 -9.01 47.15 -17.01
N ASN A 146 -9.70 46.81 -15.92
CA ASN A 146 -9.37 47.20 -14.55
C ASN A 146 -8.58 46.11 -13.81
N GLU A 147 -7.29 46.41 -13.61
CA GLU A 147 -6.53 46.36 -12.34
C GLU A 147 -6.35 45.03 -11.57
N LEU A 148 -6.81 43.86 -12.03
CA LEU A 148 -6.34 42.59 -11.44
C LEU A 148 -5.01 42.10 -12.02
N ASP A 149 -4.61 42.57 -13.21
CA ASP A 149 -3.26 42.36 -13.75
C ASP A 149 -2.21 43.33 -13.15
N GLU A 150 -2.65 44.33 -12.38
CA GLU A 150 -1.78 45.34 -11.74
C GLU A 150 -1.77 45.23 -10.20
N SER A 151 -2.16 44.09 -9.62
CA SER A 151 -1.84 43.85 -8.21
C SER A 151 -0.34 43.55 -8.10
N ASP A 152 0.44 44.51 -7.56
CA ASP A 152 1.83 44.34 -7.08
C ASP A 152 1.96 43.25 -5.96
N ASP A 153 0.89 42.50 -5.66
CA ASP A 153 0.91 41.36 -4.74
C ASP A 153 1.21 40.08 -5.53
N ASP A 154 2.50 39.72 -5.60
CA ASP A 154 3.02 38.47 -6.20
C ASP A 154 2.32 37.20 -5.65
N SER A 155 1.53 37.31 -4.57
CA SER A 155 0.79 36.20 -3.96
C SER A 155 -0.64 35.99 -4.48
N MET A 156 -1.07 36.71 -5.54
CA MET A 156 -2.41 36.58 -6.11
C MET A 156 -2.37 35.99 -7.53
N GLU A 157 -2.98 34.81 -7.71
CA GLU A 157 -3.12 34.17 -9.02
C GLU A 157 -4.52 34.41 -9.59
N THR A 158 -4.62 34.64 -10.90
CA THR A 158 -5.91 34.87 -11.57
C THR A 158 -6.25 33.76 -12.56
N ILE A 159 -7.45 33.21 -12.42
CA ILE A 159 -8.02 32.21 -13.34
C ILE A 159 -9.16 32.86 -14.09
N THR A 160 -9.19 32.74 -15.43
CA THR A 160 -10.30 33.25 -16.24
C THR A 160 -11.25 32.11 -16.61
N LEU A 161 -12.52 32.26 -16.25
CA LEU A 161 -13.56 31.26 -16.48
C LEU A 161 -14.77 31.93 -17.16
N GLY A 162 -14.79 31.86 -18.50
CA GLY A 162 -15.79 32.53 -19.32
C GLY A 162 -15.67 34.06 -19.25
N ASP A 163 -16.74 34.73 -18.80
CA ASP A 163 -16.83 36.18 -18.65
C ASP A 163 -16.31 36.70 -17.29
N LYS A 164 -15.78 35.81 -16.44
CA LYS A 164 -15.31 36.13 -15.09
C LYS A 164 -13.82 35.85 -14.94
N ARG A 165 -13.14 36.72 -14.21
CA ARG A 165 -11.77 36.52 -13.71
C ARG A 165 -11.82 36.32 -12.20
N ILE A 166 -11.21 35.25 -11.71
CA ILE A 166 -11.18 34.85 -10.30
C ILE A 166 -9.75 35.02 -9.82
N GLY A 167 -9.48 36.02 -8.99
CA GLY A 167 -8.22 36.18 -8.27
C GLY A 167 -8.25 35.42 -6.95
N ILE A 168 -7.19 34.67 -6.66
CA ILE A 168 -7.05 33.83 -5.47
C ILE A 168 -5.70 34.11 -4.82
N LYS A 169 -5.71 34.39 -3.51
CA LYS A 169 -4.46 34.57 -2.75
C LYS A 169 -3.83 33.22 -2.40
N THR A 170 -2.74 32.85 -3.06
CA THR A 170 -2.09 31.54 -2.96
C THR A 170 -1.42 31.29 -1.61
N SER A 171 -0.83 32.32 -1.01
CA SER A 171 -0.16 32.23 0.31
C SER A 171 -1.06 31.69 1.43
N VAL A 172 -2.35 32.05 1.43
CA VAL A 172 -3.34 31.54 2.40
C VAL A 172 -3.63 30.05 2.16
N LEU A 173 -3.59 29.61 0.90
CA LEU A 173 -3.82 28.22 0.53
C LEU A 173 -2.63 27.33 0.90
N GLU A 174 -1.40 27.81 0.71
CA GLU A 174 -0.19 27.11 1.13
C GLU A 174 -0.13 26.92 2.65
N GLU A 175 -0.49 27.95 3.43
CA GLU A 175 -0.60 27.86 4.89
C GLU A 175 -1.64 26.80 5.29
N LYS A 176 -2.79 26.82 4.63
CA LYS A 176 -3.87 25.85 4.85
C LYS A 176 -3.45 24.43 4.51
N ALA A 177 -2.78 24.22 3.38
CA ALA A 177 -2.25 22.92 2.96
C ALA A 177 -1.24 22.39 3.97
N THR A 178 -0.31 23.25 4.39
CA THR A 178 0.67 22.94 5.44
C THR A 178 -0.05 22.51 6.72
N ALA A 179 -1.05 23.27 7.18
CA ALA A 179 -1.79 22.93 8.40
C ALA A 179 -2.52 21.59 8.31
N CYS A 180 -3.17 21.29 7.17
CA CYS A 180 -3.84 20.01 6.94
C CYS A 180 -2.84 18.85 6.96
N ASN A 181 -1.69 19.02 6.30
CA ASN A 181 -0.62 18.02 6.31
C ASN A 181 -0.09 17.76 7.73
N MET A 182 0.11 18.82 8.53
CA MET A 182 0.54 18.65 9.93
C MET A 182 -0.50 17.91 10.78
N LEU A 183 -1.79 18.17 10.58
CA LEU A 183 -2.87 17.44 11.26
C LEU A 183 -2.86 15.95 10.87
N CYS A 184 -2.62 15.64 9.60
CA CYS A 184 -2.42 14.26 9.12
C CYS A 184 -1.21 13.60 9.80
N CYS A 185 -0.04 14.24 9.76
CA CYS A 185 1.19 13.71 10.37
C CYS A 185 1.01 13.46 11.88
N TYR A 186 0.31 14.34 12.60
CA TYR A 186 0.06 14.11 14.02
C TYR A 186 -0.86 12.92 14.27
N ALA A 187 -1.87 12.70 13.43
CA ALA A 187 -2.73 11.53 13.55
C ALA A 187 -1.95 10.22 13.32
N ASP A 188 -1.13 10.16 12.27
CA ASP A 188 -0.28 8.99 11.95
C ASP A 188 0.75 8.70 13.05
N GLU A 189 1.53 9.72 13.46
CA GLU A 189 2.64 9.54 14.40
C GLU A 189 2.15 9.31 15.85
N LEU A 190 1.06 9.95 16.26
CA LEU A 190 0.53 9.84 17.63
C LEU A 190 -0.52 8.76 17.81
N LYS A 191 -1.12 8.23 16.74
CA LYS A 191 -2.04 7.08 16.79
C LYS A 191 -3.12 7.27 17.85
N GLU A 192 -3.27 6.33 18.80
CA GLU A 192 -4.23 6.45 19.90
C GLU A 192 -4.12 7.75 20.72
N GLY A 193 -2.93 8.36 20.76
CA GLY A 193 -2.68 9.61 21.47
C GLY A 193 -3.32 10.83 20.80
N PHE A 194 -3.64 10.75 19.50
CA PHE A 194 -4.36 11.79 18.78
C PHE A 194 -5.87 11.83 19.07
N TYR A 195 -6.42 10.74 19.65
CA TYR A 195 -7.84 10.60 19.96
C TYR A 195 -8.53 11.84 20.56
N PRO A 196 -7.96 12.56 21.55
CA PRO A 196 -8.62 13.72 22.16
C PRO A 196 -8.96 14.86 21.18
N TRP A 197 -8.33 14.89 20.01
CA TRP A 197 -8.47 15.96 19.02
C TRP A 197 -9.40 15.61 17.87
N ILE A 198 -9.76 14.33 17.69
CA ILE A 198 -10.50 13.84 16.53
C ILE A 198 -11.84 14.60 16.35
N ASP A 199 -12.59 14.83 17.42
CA ASP A 199 -13.89 15.52 17.33
C ASP A 199 -13.79 16.97 16.84
N GLN A 200 -12.64 17.62 17.00
CA GLN A 200 -12.39 18.99 16.50
C GLN A 200 -11.79 18.99 15.09
N VAL A 201 -10.93 18.01 14.81
CA VAL A 201 -10.17 17.89 13.57
C VAL A 201 -11.05 17.33 12.44
N ALA A 202 -11.81 16.26 12.70
CA ALA A 202 -12.59 15.56 11.68
C ALA A 202 -13.59 16.49 10.96
N PRO A 203 -14.39 17.34 11.63
CA PRO A 203 -15.30 18.25 10.93
C PRO A 203 -14.57 19.27 10.06
N THR A 204 -13.39 19.71 10.50
CA THR A 204 -12.56 20.66 9.74
C THR A 204 -12.04 20.00 8.48
N LEU A 205 -11.37 18.85 8.60
CA LEU A 205 -10.75 18.16 7.46
C LEU A 205 -11.81 17.62 6.48
N VAL A 206 -12.89 16.99 6.96
CA VAL A 206 -13.94 16.46 6.07
C VAL A 206 -14.56 17.56 5.20
N SER A 207 -14.70 18.79 5.72
CA SER A 207 -15.20 19.92 4.92
C SER A 207 -14.27 20.34 3.78
N LEU A 208 -12.99 19.97 3.84
CA LEU A 208 -11.95 20.32 2.89
C LEU A 208 -11.71 19.27 1.81
N LEU A 209 -12.35 18.10 1.88
CA LEU A 209 -12.29 17.08 0.82
C LEU A 209 -12.72 17.62 -0.54
N LYS A 210 -13.61 18.61 -0.55
CA LYS A 210 -14.14 19.28 -1.75
C LYS A 210 -13.58 20.69 -1.93
N PHE A 211 -12.39 20.95 -1.39
CA PHE A 211 -11.73 22.24 -1.50
C PHE A 211 -10.96 22.35 -2.83
N TYR A 212 -11.69 22.52 -3.93
CA TYR A 212 -11.15 22.55 -5.29
C TYR A 212 -10.28 23.78 -5.63
N PHE A 213 -9.95 24.61 -4.65
CA PHE A 213 -9.05 25.75 -4.84
C PHE A 213 -7.57 25.37 -4.73
N HIS A 214 -7.25 24.21 -4.13
CA HIS A 214 -5.86 23.79 -3.94
C HIS A 214 -5.74 22.27 -3.82
N GLU A 215 -4.93 21.67 -4.68
CA GLU A 215 -4.71 20.21 -4.73
C GLU A 215 -4.05 19.68 -3.46
N GLU A 216 -2.98 20.32 -2.98
CA GLU A 216 -2.27 19.84 -1.77
C GLU A 216 -3.14 19.84 -0.50
N VAL A 217 -4.16 20.72 -0.42
CA VAL A 217 -5.13 20.68 0.68
C VAL A 217 -5.94 19.39 0.59
N ARG A 218 -6.45 19.06 -0.60
CA ARG A 218 -7.23 17.84 -0.83
C ARG A 218 -6.38 16.60 -0.60
N LYS A 219 -5.17 16.52 -1.17
CA LYS A 219 -4.23 15.41 -0.94
C LYS A 219 -3.98 15.18 0.55
N ALA A 220 -3.60 16.23 1.30
CA ALA A 220 -3.36 16.12 2.74
C ALA A 220 -4.60 15.69 3.55
N VAL A 221 -5.78 16.18 3.17
CA VAL A 221 -7.05 15.85 3.83
C VAL A 221 -7.45 14.41 3.55
N VAL A 222 -7.28 13.93 2.32
CA VAL A 222 -7.55 12.54 1.91
C VAL A 222 -6.69 11.58 2.73
N SER A 223 -5.38 11.82 2.81
CA SER A 223 -4.45 11.02 3.63
C SER A 223 -4.81 11.03 5.12
N ALA A 224 -5.41 12.10 5.64
CA ALA A 224 -5.77 12.18 7.05
C ALA A 224 -6.98 11.31 7.43
N MET A 225 -7.87 11.00 6.48
CA MET A 225 -9.11 10.27 6.76
C MET A 225 -8.89 8.90 7.42
N PRO A 226 -8.07 7.99 6.85
CA PRO A 226 -7.79 6.72 7.51
C PRO A 226 -7.07 6.90 8.84
N GLU A 227 -6.17 7.89 8.97
CA GLU A 227 -5.45 8.13 10.23
C GLU A 227 -6.36 8.54 11.39
N LEU A 228 -7.40 9.33 11.11
CA LEU A 228 -8.42 9.66 12.11
C LEU A 228 -9.18 8.42 12.58
N LEU A 229 -9.62 7.56 11.65
CA LEU A 229 -10.29 6.30 12.00
C LEU A 229 -9.38 5.35 12.77
N ARG A 230 -8.12 5.20 12.32
CA ARG A 230 -7.11 4.35 12.95
C ARG A 230 -6.80 4.81 14.36
N SER A 231 -6.62 6.12 14.56
CA SER A 231 -6.40 6.72 15.87
C SER A 231 -7.58 6.48 16.82
N ALA A 232 -8.82 6.64 16.34
CA ALA A 232 -10.02 6.35 17.12
C ALA A 232 -10.12 4.86 17.50
N LYS A 233 -9.91 3.96 16.55
CA LYS A 233 -9.97 2.51 16.75
C LYS A 233 -8.92 2.04 17.76
N LEU A 234 -7.68 2.45 17.60
CA LEU A 234 -6.59 2.11 18.54
C LEU A 234 -6.86 2.64 19.95
N ALA A 235 -7.41 3.85 20.09
CA ALA A 235 -7.76 4.39 21.40
C ALA A 235 -8.88 3.61 22.09
N VAL A 236 -9.85 3.09 21.33
CA VAL A 236 -10.90 2.20 21.85
C VAL A 236 -10.31 0.84 22.25
N GLU A 237 -9.54 0.20 21.38
CA GLU A 237 -8.92 -1.11 21.64
C GLU A 237 -7.97 -1.09 22.85
N LYS A 238 -7.23 0.00 23.03
CA LYS A 238 -6.33 0.21 24.19
C LYS A 238 -7.04 0.71 25.45
N GLY A 239 -8.34 0.97 25.39
CA GLY A 239 -9.13 1.46 26.54
C GLY A 239 -8.83 2.91 26.96
N ILE A 240 -8.21 3.71 26.09
CA ILE A 240 -7.85 5.12 26.33
C ILE A 240 -9.03 6.06 26.06
N ALA A 241 -9.99 5.63 25.24
CA ALA A 241 -11.13 6.44 24.79
C ALA A 241 -12.20 6.76 25.86
N GLN A 242 -11.88 6.59 27.15
CA GLN A 242 -12.67 6.96 28.35
C GLN A 242 -14.21 6.99 28.15
N GLY A 243 -14.81 5.80 28.03
CA GLY A 243 -16.27 5.64 27.93
C GLY A 243 -16.80 5.57 26.50
N ARG A 244 -15.96 5.82 25.48
CA ARG A 244 -16.28 5.46 24.09
C ARG A 244 -15.87 4.03 23.78
N ASN A 245 -16.60 3.43 22.86
CA ASN A 245 -16.43 2.06 22.41
C ASN A 245 -16.49 2.01 20.88
N GLU A 246 -16.65 0.82 20.33
CA GLU A 246 -16.76 0.57 18.88
C GLU A 246 -17.87 1.39 18.20
N THR A 247 -18.93 1.79 18.91
CA THR A 247 -19.97 2.68 18.36
C THR A 247 -19.42 4.05 17.98
N TYR A 248 -18.39 4.56 18.67
CA TYR A 248 -17.75 5.81 18.28
C TYR A 248 -16.96 5.66 16.97
N VAL A 249 -16.22 4.55 16.82
CA VAL A 249 -15.50 4.24 15.57
C VAL A 249 -16.50 4.13 14.42
N LYS A 250 -17.65 3.47 14.65
CA LYS A 250 -18.74 3.42 13.67
C LYS A 250 -19.26 4.82 13.32
N GLN A 251 -19.55 5.67 14.31
CA GLN A 251 -20.03 7.04 14.05
C GLN A 251 -19.05 7.87 13.21
N LEU A 252 -17.75 7.70 13.48
CA LEU A 252 -16.71 8.38 12.71
C LEU A 252 -16.62 7.82 11.28
N SER A 253 -16.75 6.49 11.11
CA SER A 253 -16.85 5.85 9.80
C SER A 253 -18.09 6.32 9.02
N ASP A 254 -19.25 6.42 9.69
CA ASP A 254 -20.51 6.91 9.14
C ASP A 254 -20.44 8.39 8.71
N TYR A 255 -19.43 9.11 9.18
CA TYR A 255 -19.16 10.49 8.79
C TYR A 255 -18.12 10.59 7.66
N ILE A 256 -17.00 9.88 7.78
CA ILE A 256 -15.85 9.98 6.87
C ILE A 256 -16.11 9.26 5.54
N VAL A 257 -16.56 8.00 5.58
CA VAL A 257 -16.70 7.15 4.38
C VAL A 257 -17.66 7.76 3.35
N PRO A 258 -18.88 8.20 3.72
CA PRO A 258 -19.76 8.84 2.75
C PRO A 258 -19.21 10.15 2.19
N ALA A 259 -18.45 10.91 3.00
CA ALA A 259 -17.86 12.16 2.55
C ALA A 259 -16.73 11.95 1.53
N LEU A 260 -15.92 10.90 1.72
CA LEU A 260 -14.90 10.46 0.75
C LEU A 260 -15.56 10.02 -0.56
N VAL A 261 -16.59 9.17 -0.50
CA VAL A 261 -17.33 8.71 -1.70
C VAL A 261 -17.91 9.91 -2.47
N GLU A 262 -18.53 10.87 -1.78
CA GLU A 262 -19.09 12.05 -2.46
C GLU A 262 -18.01 13.01 -3.01
N ALA A 263 -16.81 13.03 -2.40
CA ALA A 263 -15.69 13.81 -2.91
C ALA A 263 -15.10 13.16 -4.17
N LEU A 264 -14.88 11.84 -4.13
CA LEU A 264 -14.40 11.04 -5.25
C LEU A 264 -15.29 11.19 -6.48
N HIS A 265 -16.61 11.19 -6.31
CA HIS A 265 -17.57 11.37 -7.41
C HIS A 265 -17.38 12.66 -8.22
N LYS A 266 -16.80 13.69 -7.61
CA LYS A 266 -16.63 15.02 -8.19
C LYS A 266 -15.17 15.40 -8.36
N GLU A 267 -14.26 14.47 -8.14
CA GLU A 267 -12.82 14.74 -8.19
C GLU A 267 -12.36 14.82 -9.66
N PRO A 268 -11.89 15.99 -10.15
CA PRO A 268 -11.45 16.13 -11.53
C PRO A 268 -10.06 15.56 -11.78
N ASP A 269 -9.22 15.46 -10.75
CA ASP A 269 -7.82 15.07 -10.89
C ASP A 269 -7.66 13.56 -10.70
N THR A 270 -7.06 12.88 -11.70
CA THR A 270 -6.92 11.42 -11.71
C THR A 270 -5.97 10.92 -10.61
N GLU A 271 -4.89 11.65 -10.31
CA GLU A 271 -3.94 11.31 -9.24
C GLU A 271 -4.61 11.40 -7.86
N ILE A 272 -5.43 12.44 -7.66
CA ILE A 272 -6.22 12.59 -6.42
C ILE A 272 -7.34 11.55 -6.37
N CYS A 273 -7.96 11.16 -7.50
CA CYS A 273 -8.92 10.06 -7.54
C CYS A 273 -8.28 8.75 -7.03
N ALA A 274 -7.09 8.41 -7.52
CA ALA A 274 -6.34 7.25 -7.04
C ALA A 274 -6.06 7.35 -5.52
N SER A 275 -5.58 8.50 -5.07
CA SER A 275 -5.34 8.76 -3.64
C SER A 275 -6.61 8.62 -2.78
N MET A 276 -7.77 9.06 -3.29
CA MET A 276 -9.06 8.93 -2.62
C MET A 276 -9.54 7.48 -2.56
N LEU A 277 -9.30 6.69 -3.62
CA LEU A 277 -9.61 5.27 -3.64
C LEU A 277 -8.73 4.51 -2.63
N ASP A 278 -7.44 4.80 -2.56
CA ASP A 278 -6.52 4.20 -1.57
C ASP A 278 -6.96 4.54 -0.13
N ALA A 279 -7.19 5.83 0.15
CA ALA A 279 -7.69 6.25 1.46
C ALA A 279 -9.04 5.63 1.82
N LEU A 280 -9.93 5.44 0.84
CA LEU A 280 -11.19 4.74 1.03
C LEU A 280 -10.96 3.25 1.34
N ASN A 281 -10.03 2.59 0.65
CA ASN A 281 -9.61 1.21 0.93
C ASN A 281 -9.08 1.06 2.36
N GLU A 282 -8.20 1.95 2.80
CA GLU A 282 -7.69 1.95 4.17
C GLU A 282 -8.82 2.15 5.19
N CYS A 283 -9.75 3.08 4.93
CA CYS A 283 -10.93 3.29 5.77
C CYS A 283 -11.79 2.02 5.84
N LEU A 284 -11.95 1.28 4.74
CA LEU A 284 -12.66 0.00 4.68
C LEU A 284 -11.95 -1.06 5.52
N GLN A 285 -10.62 -1.20 5.41
CA GLN A 285 -9.84 -2.15 6.20
C GLN A 285 -9.92 -1.86 7.72
N ILE A 286 -9.92 -0.58 8.09
CA ILE A 286 -10.06 -0.15 9.49
C ILE A 286 -11.48 -0.42 10.00
N SER A 287 -12.50 -0.10 9.21
CA SER A 287 -13.91 -0.18 9.64
C SER A 287 -14.45 -1.62 9.57
N GLY A 288 -14.04 -2.40 8.59
CA GLY A 288 -14.44 -3.79 8.39
C GLY A 288 -15.96 -3.97 8.44
N LEU A 289 -16.42 -4.87 9.32
CA LEU A 289 -17.84 -5.19 9.50
C LEU A 289 -18.67 -4.09 10.19
N LEU A 290 -18.07 -2.94 10.53
CA LEU A 290 -18.81 -1.78 11.05
C LEU A 290 -19.61 -1.06 9.97
N LEU A 291 -19.24 -1.25 8.71
CA LEU A 291 -19.93 -0.68 7.57
C LEU A 291 -21.27 -1.39 7.35
N ASP A 292 -22.32 -0.62 7.16
CA ASP A 292 -23.62 -1.14 6.81
C ASP A 292 -23.77 -1.37 5.30
N GLU A 293 -24.83 -2.08 4.92
CA GLU A 293 -25.12 -2.40 3.52
C GLU A 293 -25.30 -1.14 2.65
N GLY A 294 -25.80 -0.05 3.22
CA GLY A 294 -25.96 1.23 2.51
C GLY A 294 -24.62 1.85 2.14
N GLN A 295 -23.67 1.85 3.07
CA GLN A 295 -22.31 2.31 2.83
C GLN A 295 -21.60 1.44 1.79
N VAL A 296 -21.68 0.11 1.92
CA VAL A 296 -21.11 -0.82 0.93
C VAL A 296 -21.71 -0.57 -0.46
N ARG A 297 -23.03 -0.35 -0.55
CA ARG A 297 -23.71 -0.02 -1.81
C ARG A 297 -23.18 1.28 -2.42
N SER A 298 -23.07 2.35 -1.63
CA SER A 298 -22.55 3.64 -2.12
C SER A 298 -21.12 3.52 -2.66
N ILE A 299 -20.27 2.74 -2.00
CA ILE A 299 -18.90 2.49 -2.47
C ILE A 299 -18.92 1.70 -3.78
N VAL A 300 -19.70 0.62 -3.85
CA VAL A 300 -19.83 -0.19 -5.07
C VAL A 300 -20.37 0.63 -6.24
N ASP A 301 -21.36 1.48 -6.01
CA ASP A 301 -21.92 2.34 -7.05
C ASP A 301 -20.91 3.38 -7.53
N GLU A 302 -20.07 3.91 -6.63
CA GLU A 302 -19.00 4.83 -7.00
C GLU A 302 -17.89 4.12 -7.81
N ILE A 303 -17.50 2.90 -7.43
CA ILE A 303 -16.54 2.09 -8.21
C ILE A 303 -17.04 1.87 -9.64
N LYS A 304 -18.35 1.61 -9.82
CA LYS A 304 -18.93 1.50 -11.17
C LYS A 304 -18.76 2.79 -11.96
N GLN A 305 -18.92 3.95 -11.33
CA GLN A 305 -18.70 5.26 -11.97
C GLN A 305 -17.23 5.47 -12.33
N VAL A 306 -16.31 5.14 -11.42
CA VAL A 306 -14.86 5.22 -11.66
C VAL A 306 -14.44 4.37 -12.86
N ILE A 307 -14.85 3.10 -12.91
CA ILE A 307 -14.56 2.20 -14.05
C ILE A 307 -15.11 2.77 -15.37
N THR A 308 -16.33 3.31 -15.33
CA THR A 308 -16.98 3.89 -16.52
C THR A 308 -16.25 5.15 -17.00
N ALA A 309 -15.89 6.04 -16.07
CA ALA A 309 -15.16 7.28 -16.37
C ALA A 309 -13.76 6.98 -16.92
N SER A 310 -13.01 6.07 -16.29
CA SER A 310 -11.68 5.64 -16.76
C SER A 310 -11.74 5.00 -18.15
N SER A 311 -12.77 4.19 -18.42
CA SER A 311 -13.00 3.63 -19.76
C SER A 311 -13.27 4.70 -20.82
N SER A 312 -14.00 5.77 -20.48
CA SER A 312 -14.23 6.92 -21.37
C SER A 312 -12.93 7.66 -21.67
N ARG A 313 -12.17 8.02 -20.62
CA ARG A 313 -10.88 8.72 -20.75
C ARG A 313 -9.86 7.91 -21.54
N THR A 314 -9.83 6.60 -21.36
CA THR A 314 -9.00 5.69 -22.16
C THR A 314 -9.39 5.72 -23.64
N SER A 315 -10.68 5.74 -23.95
CA SER A 315 -11.15 5.86 -25.33
C SER A 315 -10.78 7.22 -25.96
N GLU A 316 -10.92 8.31 -25.21
CA GLU A 316 -10.54 9.65 -25.64
C GLU A 316 -9.05 9.77 -25.93
N ARG A 317 -8.19 9.23 -25.06
CA ARG A 317 -6.73 9.18 -25.25
C ARG A 317 -6.33 8.32 -26.44
N ALA A 318 -7.01 7.20 -26.67
CA ALA A 318 -6.77 6.35 -27.84
C ALA A 318 -7.11 7.07 -29.16
N GLU A 319 -8.05 8.00 -29.15
CA GLU A 319 -8.34 8.87 -30.31
C GLU A 319 -7.34 10.03 -30.43
N ARG A 320 -6.91 10.65 -29.31
CA ARG A 320 -5.83 11.66 -29.29
C ARG A 320 -4.53 11.11 -29.89
N ALA A 321 -4.19 9.87 -29.58
CA ALA A 321 -3.01 9.19 -30.13
C ALA A 321 -3.04 8.99 -31.67
N LYS A 322 -4.19 9.19 -32.32
CA LYS A 322 -4.36 9.09 -33.78
C LYS A 322 -4.45 10.45 -34.47
N ALA A 323 -4.37 11.55 -33.71
CA ALA A 323 -4.50 12.90 -34.26
C ALA A 323 -3.35 13.24 -35.22
N GLU A 324 -3.61 14.07 -36.24
CA GLU A 324 -2.61 14.43 -37.25
C GLU A 324 -1.47 15.29 -36.68
N ASP A 325 -1.73 15.99 -35.58
CA ASP A 325 -0.81 16.86 -34.83
C ASP A 325 -0.16 16.16 -33.63
N PHE A 326 -0.33 14.83 -33.50
CA PHE A 326 0.30 14.06 -32.43
C PHE A 326 1.84 14.09 -32.56
N ASP A 327 2.49 14.70 -31.57
CA ASP A 327 3.94 14.85 -31.50
C ASP A 327 4.54 14.13 -30.27
N ALA A 328 5.84 14.30 -30.06
CA ALA A 328 6.54 13.64 -28.96
C ALA A 328 6.17 14.19 -27.58
N GLU A 329 5.76 15.45 -27.49
CA GLU A 329 5.36 16.08 -26.22
C GLU A 329 3.99 15.57 -25.79
N GLU A 330 3.03 15.53 -26.73
CA GLU A 330 1.72 14.91 -26.52
C GLU A 330 1.84 13.41 -26.18
N GLY A 331 2.82 12.73 -26.78
CA GLY A 331 3.11 11.33 -26.47
C GLY A 331 3.59 11.07 -25.05
N GLU A 332 4.42 11.96 -24.47
CA GLU A 332 4.83 11.85 -23.07
C GLU A 332 3.67 12.17 -22.11
N LEU A 333 2.86 13.20 -22.42
CA LEU A 333 1.67 13.52 -21.62
C LEU A 333 0.68 12.35 -21.60
N LEU A 334 0.41 11.71 -22.74
CA LEU A 334 -0.43 10.52 -22.77
C LEU A 334 0.15 9.36 -21.97
N ARG A 335 1.48 9.20 -21.92
CA ARG A 335 2.13 8.17 -21.11
C ARG A 335 1.91 8.42 -19.62
N GLU A 336 2.10 9.65 -19.16
CA GLU A 336 1.83 10.05 -17.77
C GLU A 336 0.36 9.86 -17.40
N GLU A 337 -0.57 10.25 -18.28
CA GLU A 337 -2.01 10.00 -18.09
C GLU A 337 -2.30 8.48 -18.03
N ASN A 338 -1.62 7.64 -18.83
CA ASN A 338 -1.81 6.19 -18.83
C ASN A 338 -1.35 5.57 -17.51
N GLU A 339 -0.21 5.99 -16.99
CA GLU A 339 0.31 5.54 -15.69
C GLU A 339 -0.65 5.91 -14.55
N GLN A 340 -1.24 7.12 -14.58
CA GLN A 340 -2.26 7.52 -13.59
C GLN A 340 -3.53 6.67 -13.65
N GLU A 341 -3.92 6.20 -14.84
CA GLU A 341 -5.13 5.39 -15.00
C GLU A 341 -4.90 3.92 -14.62
N GLU A 342 -3.70 3.40 -14.84
CA GLU A 342 -3.27 2.12 -14.29
C GLU A 342 -3.35 2.13 -12.76
N GLU A 343 -2.86 3.19 -12.11
CA GLU A 343 -2.96 3.37 -10.66
C GLU A 343 -4.43 3.42 -10.19
N VAL A 344 -5.33 4.11 -10.91
CA VAL A 344 -6.77 4.11 -10.58
C VAL A 344 -7.35 2.69 -10.60
N PHE A 345 -7.00 1.89 -11.61
CA PHE A 345 -7.47 0.51 -11.70
C PHE A 345 -6.89 -0.36 -10.59
N ASP A 346 -5.61 -0.21 -10.25
CA ASP A 346 -4.98 -0.91 -9.13
C ASP A 346 -5.77 -0.65 -7.83
N GLN A 347 -6.11 0.61 -7.56
CA GLN A 347 -6.90 0.98 -6.39
C GLN A 347 -8.35 0.45 -6.44
N VAL A 348 -8.96 0.35 -7.63
CA VAL A 348 -10.26 -0.33 -7.80
C VAL A 348 -10.16 -1.81 -7.44
N GLY A 349 -9.09 -2.48 -7.89
CA GLY A 349 -8.80 -3.86 -7.55
C GLY A 349 -8.67 -4.07 -6.04
N GLU A 350 -7.88 -3.23 -5.38
CA GLU A 350 -7.65 -3.27 -3.94
C GLU A 350 -8.92 -3.08 -3.12
N ILE A 351 -9.76 -2.08 -3.45
CA ILE A 351 -11.04 -1.87 -2.77
C ILE A 351 -11.96 -3.08 -2.92
N LEU A 352 -12.10 -3.59 -4.15
CA LEU A 352 -12.98 -4.74 -4.41
C LEU A 352 -12.46 -5.99 -3.69
N GLY A 353 -11.14 -6.23 -3.70
CA GLY A 353 -10.51 -7.30 -2.95
C GLY A 353 -10.77 -7.18 -1.44
N THR A 354 -10.62 -5.99 -0.87
CA THR A 354 -10.94 -5.72 0.55
C THR A 354 -12.42 -6.00 0.86
N LEU A 355 -13.35 -5.56 0.01
CA LEU A 355 -14.79 -5.81 0.18
C LEU A 355 -15.11 -7.30 0.11
N ILE A 356 -14.54 -8.02 -0.86
CA ILE A 356 -14.73 -9.47 -1.01
C ILE A 356 -14.17 -10.21 0.20
N LYS A 357 -12.96 -9.88 0.66
CA LYS A 357 -12.33 -10.49 1.85
C LYS A 357 -13.12 -10.22 3.13
N THR A 358 -13.65 -9.01 3.27
CA THR A 358 -14.40 -8.57 4.46
C THR A 358 -15.79 -9.21 4.54
N PHE A 359 -16.57 -9.15 3.45
CA PHE A 359 -17.98 -9.55 3.45
C PHE A 359 -18.23 -10.96 2.87
N LYS A 360 -17.26 -11.53 2.14
CA LYS A 360 -17.31 -12.88 1.57
C LYS A 360 -18.60 -13.11 0.78
N ALA A 361 -19.31 -14.20 1.03
CA ALA A 361 -20.55 -14.54 0.34
C ALA A 361 -21.64 -13.45 0.42
N ALA A 362 -21.62 -12.58 1.43
CA ALA A 362 -22.56 -11.46 1.53
C ALA A 362 -22.29 -10.36 0.50
N PHE A 363 -21.10 -10.31 -0.10
CA PHE A 363 -20.75 -9.37 -1.17
C PHE A 363 -21.28 -9.80 -2.55
N LEU A 364 -21.61 -11.09 -2.73
CA LEU A 364 -21.95 -11.63 -4.05
C LEU A 364 -23.11 -10.92 -4.78
N PRO A 365 -24.18 -10.42 -4.11
CA PRO A 365 -25.19 -9.62 -4.78
C PRO A 365 -24.64 -8.33 -5.41
N PHE A 366 -23.65 -7.69 -4.77
CA PHE A 366 -22.97 -6.53 -5.33
C PHE A 366 -22.05 -6.92 -6.50
N PHE A 367 -21.36 -8.06 -6.37
CA PHE A 367 -20.55 -8.61 -7.45
C PHE A 367 -21.40 -8.97 -8.69
N ASP A 368 -22.62 -9.47 -8.50
CA ASP A 368 -23.57 -9.72 -9.61
C ASP A 368 -23.84 -8.44 -10.42
N GLU A 369 -23.96 -7.28 -9.76
CA GLU A 369 -24.13 -5.97 -10.40
C GLU A 369 -22.84 -5.44 -11.06
N LEU A 370 -21.68 -5.68 -10.43
CA LEU A 370 -20.36 -5.25 -10.92
C LEU A 370 -19.91 -6.07 -12.14
N SER A 371 -20.40 -7.30 -12.28
CA SER A 371 -19.98 -8.25 -13.31
C SER A 371 -20.00 -7.64 -14.72
N SER A 372 -21.02 -6.84 -15.07
CA SER A 372 -21.12 -6.20 -16.39
C SER A 372 -20.06 -5.12 -16.66
N TYR A 373 -19.46 -4.56 -15.60
CA TYR A 373 -18.38 -3.57 -15.66
C TYR A 373 -17.01 -4.24 -15.67
N LEU A 374 -16.87 -5.38 -15.00
CA LEU A 374 -15.60 -6.12 -14.90
C LEU A 374 -15.31 -7.00 -16.11
N VAL A 375 -16.32 -7.65 -16.71
CA VAL A 375 -16.11 -8.53 -17.87
C VAL A 375 -15.38 -7.84 -19.05
N PRO A 376 -15.71 -6.59 -19.43
CA PRO A 376 -14.97 -5.87 -20.47
C PRO A 376 -13.46 -5.69 -20.21
N MET A 377 -13.02 -5.70 -18.95
CA MET A 377 -11.61 -5.53 -18.58
C MET A 377 -10.74 -6.72 -18.99
N TRP A 378 -11.34 -7.89 -19.26
CA TRP A 378 -10.65 -9.09 -19.74
C TRP A 378 -10.31 -9.06 -21.24
N GLY A 379 -10.77 -8.03 -21.96
CA GLY A 379 -10.58 -7.89 -23.40
C GLY A 379 -9.10 -7.81 -23.80
N LYS A 380 -8.75 -8.38 -24.96
CA LYS A 380 -7.38 -8.30 -25.51
C LYS A 380 -6.99 -6.90 -25.97
N ASP A 381 -7.98 -6.04 -26.15
CA ASP A 381 -7.84 -4.61 -26.43
C ASP A 381 -7.51 -3.77 -25.18
N LYS A 382 -7.53 -4.39 -23.99
CA LYS A 382 -7.21 -3.74 -22.71
C LYS A 382 -5.74 -3.83 -22.35
N THR A 383 -5.29 -3.00 -21.41
CA THR A 383 -3.91 -3.08 -20.88
C THR A 383 -3.69 -4.40 -20.14
N ALA A 384 -2.43 -4.80 -19.98
CA ALA A 384 -2.12 -5.98 -19.17
C ALA A 384 -2.56 -5.80 -17.72
N GLU A 385 -2.49 -4.56 -17.21
CA GLU A 385 -2.91 -4.16 -15.88
C GLU A 385 -4.42 -4.39 -15.67
N GLU A 386 -5.26 -3.83 -16.55
CA GLU A 386 -6.72 -4.02 -16.51
C GLU A 386 -7.10 -5.51 -16.52
N ARG A 387 -6.45 -6.31 -17.37
CA ARG A 387 -6.68 -7.77 -17.42
C ARG A 387 -6.28 -8.44 -16.12
N ARG A 388 -5.11 -8.11 -15.58
CA ARG A 388 -4.59 -8.65 -14.31
C ARG A 388 -5.56 -8.37 -13.17
N ILE A 389 -5.99 -7.13 -13.01
CA ILE A 389 -6.91 -6.72 -11.94
C ILE A 389 -8.24 -7.45 -12.04
N ALA A 390 -8.80 -7.57 -13.25
CA ALA A 390 -10.06 -8.26 -13.45
C ALA A 390 -9.98 -9.76 -13.09
N ILE A 391 -8.83 -10.39 -13.34
CA ILE A 391 -8.52 -11.76 -12.90
C ILE A 391 -8.43 -11.81 -11.38
N CYS A 392 -7.61 -10.96 -10.75
CA CYS A 392 -7.42 -10.93 -9.30
C CYS A 392 -8.73 -10.74 -8.53
N ILE A 393 -9.65 -9.89 -9.03
CA ILE A 393 -10.98 -9.72 -8.43
C ILE A 393 -11.77 -11.03 -8.46
N PHE A 394 -11.76 -11.76 -9.59
CA PHE A 394 -12.44 -13.04 -9.68
C PHE A 394 -11.77 -14.11 -8.79
N ASP A 395 -10.44 -14.08 -8.69
CA ASP A 395 -9.69 -14.98 -7.83
C ASP A 395 -10.06 -14.78 -6.35
N ASP A 396 -10.16 -13.53 -5.91
CA ASP A 396 -10.66 -13.18 -4.57
C ASP A 396 -12.11 -13.68 -4.37
N VAL A 397 -12.99 -13.57 -5.37
CA VAL A 397 -14.36 -14.14 -5.29
C VAL A 397 -14.29 -15.66 -5.13
N ALA A 398 -13.51 -16.35 -5.95
CA ALA A 398 -13.38 -17.81 -5.92
C ALA A 398 -12.79 -18.29 -4.58
N GLU A 399 -11.76 -17.61 -4.07
CA GLU A 399 -11.07 -17.99 -2.84
C GLU A 399 -11.90 -17.69 -1.58
N GLN A 400 -12.46 -16.49 -1.49
CA GLN A 400 -13.14 -16.03 -0.28
C GLN A 400 -14.58 -16.54 -0.18
N CYS A 401 -15.23 -16.83 -1.33
CA CYS A 401 -16.63 -17.28 -1.38
C CYS A 401 -16.80 -18.78 -1.68
N ARG A 402 -15.76 -19.47 -2.18
CA ARG A 402 -15.69 -20.93 -2.36
C ARG A 402 -16.92 -21.52 -3.05
N GLU A 403 -17.66 -22.44 -2.41
CA GLU A 403 -18.83 -23.11 -2.98
C GLU A 403 -19.90 -22.14 -3.52
N THR A 404 -20.04 -20.95 -2.91
CA THR A 404 -20.99 -19.94 -3.39
C THR A 404 -20.54 -19.21 -4.66
N ALA A 405 -19.23 -19.25 -4.98
CA ALA A 405 -18.68 -18.69 -6.21
C ALA A 405 -18.89 -19.58 -7.44
N LEU A 406 -19.29 -20.85 -7.26
CA LEU A 406 -19.47 -21.80 -8.36
C LEU A 406 -20.47 -21.32 -9.42
N LYS A 407 -21.45 -20.47 -9.03
CA LYS A 407 -22.41 -19.88 -9.98
C LYS A 407 -21.76 -18.98 -11.04
N TYR A 408 -20.52 -18.54 -10.83
CA TYR A 408 -19.77 -17.69 -11.74
C TYR A 408 -18.84 -18.47 -12.67
N TYR A 409 -18.60 -19.75 -12.40
CA TYR A 409 -17.56 -20.51 -13.11
C TYR A 409 -17.83 -20.62 -14.61
N ASP A 410 -19.08 -20.81 -15.02
CA ASP A 410 -19.48 -20.85 -16.43
C ASP A 410 -19.14 -19.56 -17.18
N THR A 411 -19.17 -18.41 -16.49
CA THR A 411 -18.85 -17.11 -17.07
C THR A 411 -17.34 -16.87 -17.08
N TYR A 412 -16.65 -17.08 -15.95
CA TYR A 412 -15.29 -16.57 -15.75
C TYR A 412 -14.18 -17.59 -16.05
N LEU A 413 -14.41 -18.90 -15.87
CA LEU A 413 -13.37 -19.90 -16.15
C LEU A 413 -12.89 -19.92 -17.60
N PRO A 414 -13.74 -19.71 -18.63
CA PRO A 414 -13.25 -19.60 -20.00
C PRO A 414 -12.21 -18.49 -20.17
N PHE A 415 -12.45 -17.31 -19.60
CA PHE A 415 -11.52 -16.19 -19.66
C PHE A 415 -10.24 -16.48 -18.87
N LEU A 416 -10.36 -17.10 -17.69
CA LEU A 416 -9.22 -17.49 -16.86
C LEU A 416 -8.29 -18.50 -17.55
N LEU A 417 -8.88 -19.51 -18.20
CA LEU A 417 -8.13 -20.52 -18.97
C LEU A 417 -7.40 -19.89 -20.16
N GLU A 418 -8.00 -18.90 -20.82
CA GLU A 418 -7.35 -18.15 -21.89
C GLU A 418 -6.17 -17.31 -21.35
N ALA A 419 -6.37 -16.59 -20.25
CA ALA A 419 -5.37 -15.73 -19.62
C ALA A 419 -4.15 -16.48 -19.07
N CYS A 420 -4.27 -17.78 -18.77
CA CYS A 420 -3.12 -18.63 -18.39
C CYS A 420 -2.00 -18.63 -19.44
N ASN A 421 -2.30 -18.27 -20.70
CA ASN A 421 -1.31 -18.16 -21.76
C ASN A 421 -1.24 -16.75 -22.37
N ASP A 422 -1.59 -15.72 -21.59
CA ASP A 422 -1.38 -14.32 -21.97
C ASP A 422 0.09 -14.02 -22.26
N GLU A 423 0.38 -12.93 -22.97
CA GLU A 423 1.74 -12.48 -23.27
C GLU A 423 2.42 -11.88 -22.04
N SER A 424 1.66 -11.22 -21.17
CA SER A 424 2.16 -10.65 -19.92
C SER A 424 2.39 -11.75 -18.85
N PRO A 425 3.59 -11.80 -18.23
CA PRO A 425 3.84 -12.72 -17.12
C PRO A 425 2.93 -12.47 -15.92
N ASP A 426 2.58 -11.23 -15.62
CA ASP A 426 1.75 -10.87 -14.46
C ASP A 426 0.31 -11.36 -14.65
N VAL A 427 -0.21 -11.23 -15.88
CA VAL A 427 -1.52 -11.78 -16.25
C VAL A 427 -1.51 -13.31 -16.18
N ARG A 428 -0.43 -13.95 -16.65
CA ARG A 428 -0.28 -15.41 -16.51
C ARG A 428 -0.25 -15.84 -15.05
N GLN A 429 0.49 -15.12 -14.21
CA GLN A 429 0.61 -15.41 -12.78
C GLN A 429 -0.75 -15.36 -12.09
N ALA A 430 -1.50 -14.27 -12.27
CA ALA A 430 -2.85 -14.14 -11.74
C ALA A 430 -3.75 -15.28 -12.26
N ALA A 431 -3.73 -15.55 -13.56
CA ALA A 431 -4.59 -16.57 -14.14
C ALA A 431 -4.32 -17.98 -13.62
N VAL A 432 -3.06 -18.38 -13.47
CA VAL A 432 -2.73 -19.71 -12.95
C VAL A 432 -2.98 -19.81 -11.44
N TYR A 433 -2.84 -18.72 -10.68
CA TYR A 433 -3.26 -18.64 -9.28
C TYR A 433 -4.76 -18.93 -9.16
N GLY A 434 -5.58 -18.16 -9.88
CA GLY A 434 -7.03 -18.34 -9.97
C GLY A 434 -7.44 -19.74 -10.39
N LEU A 435 -6.74 -20.31 -11.37
CA LEU A 435 -7.01 -21.67 -11.85
C LEU A 435 -6.74 -22.70 -10.74
N GLY A 436 -5.69 -22.49 -9.95
CA GLY A 436 -5.38 -23.28 -8.77
C GLY A 436 -6.46 -23.18 -7.69
N VAL A 437 -6.92 -21.96 -7.37
CA VAL A 437 -8.04 -21.72 -6.44
C VAL A 437 -9.31 -22.42 -6.91
N CYS A 438 -9.62 -22.32 -8.21
CA CYS A 438 -10.78 -22.98 -8.79
C CYS A 438 -10.67 -24.51 -8.79
N ALA A 439 -9.46 -25.07 -8.93
CA ALA A 439 -9.23 -26.51 -8.75
C ALA A 439 -9.42 -26.95 -7.29
N GLU A 440 -9.05 -26.12 -6.33
CA GLU A 440 -9.17 -26.43 -4.90
C GLU A 440 -10.62 -26.35 -4.40
N HIS A 441 -11.37 -25.31 -4.80
CA HIS A 441 -12.71 -25.03 -4.29
C HIS A 441 -13.84 -25.36 -5.28
N GLY A 442 -13.52 -25.69 -6.53
CA GLY A 442 -14.48 -25.91 -7.61
C GLY A 442 -15.26 -27.23 -7.57
N GLY A 443 -14.77 -28.22 -6.82
CA GLY A 443 -15.40 -29.53 -6.69
C GLY A 443 -15.76 -30.15 -8.05
N SER A 444 -17.00 -30.62 -8.21
CA SER A 444 -17.43 -31.24 -9.48
C SER A 444 -17.53 -30.26 -10.66
N ALA A 445 -17.70 -28.96 -10.41
CA ALA A 445 -17.82 -27.95 -11.46
C ALA A 445 -16.51 -27.80 -12.25
N PHE A 446 -15.37 -27.95 -11.58
CA PHE A 446 -14.06 -27.90 -12.23
C PHE A 446 -13.68 -29.22 -12.95
N LYS A 447 -14.33 -30.34 -12.60
CA LYS A 447 -13.94 -31.69 -13.02
C LYS A 447 -13.87 -31.87 -14.54
N SER A 448 -14.77 -31.25 -15.29
CA SER A 448 -14.81 -31.30 -16.76
C SER A 448 -13.68 -30.49 -17.42
N LEU A 449 -13.11 -29.53 -16.68
CA LEU A 449 -12.09 -28.60 -17.18
C LEU A 449 -10.66 -29.02 -16.83
N VAL A 450 -10.48 -30.03 -15.98
CA VAL A 450 -9.16 -30.53 -15.54
C VAL A 450 -8.20 -30.80 -16.71
N GLY A 451 -8.69 -31.40 -17.80
CA GLY A 451 -7.85 -31.68 -18.97
C GLY A 451 -7.34 -30.41 -19.66
N GLU A 452 -8.21 -29.41 -19.83
CA GLU A 452 -7.83 -28.12 -20.41
C GLU A 452 -6.92 -27.34 -19.44
N ALA A 453 -7.24 -27.31 -18.16
CA ALA A 453 -6.42 -26.69 -17.12
C ALA A 453 -4.99 -27.24 -17.12
N LEU A 454 -4.82 -28.57 -17.18
CA LEU A 454 -3.51 -29.19 -17.31
C LEU A 454 -2.78 -28.75 -18.58
N SER A 455 -3.48 -28.70 -19.72
CA SER A 455 -2.92 -28.23 -20.99
C SER A 455 -2.36 -26.81 -20.85
N ARG A 456 -3.14 -25.90 -20.25
CA ARG A 456 -2.75 -24.50 -20.03
C ARG A 456 -1.57 -24.36 -19.09
N LEU A 457 -1.58 -25.06 -17.95
CA LEU A 457 -0.47 -25.06 -16.99
C LEU A 457 0.82 -25.58 -17.62
N TYR A 458 0.76 -26.65 -18.42
CA TYR A 458 1.96 -27.19 -19.09
C TYR A 458 2.57 -26.23 -20.11
N VAL A 459 1.78 -25.35 -20.73
CA VAL A 459 2.32 -24.28 -21.59
C VAL A 459 3.18 -23.30 -20.77
N VAL A 460 2.70 -22.90 -19.59
CA VAL A 460 3.46 -22.01 -18.68
C VAL A 460 4.72 -22.71 -18.16
N LEU A 461 4.57 -23.93 -17.65
CA LEU A 461 5.68 -24.72 -17.08
C LEU A 461 6.77 -25.08 -18.10
N ARG A 462 6.42 -25.17 -19.40
CA ARG A 462 7.36 -25.48 -20.49
C ARG A 462 7.77 -24.25 -21.31
N HIS A 463 7.38 -23.05 -20.87
CA HIS A 463 7.80 -21.84 -21.54
C HIS A 463 9.34 -21.78 -21.58
N PRO A 464 9.97 -21.44 -22.73
CA PRO A 464 11.43 -21.47 -22.86
C PRO A 464 12.17 -20.64 -21.80
N ASN A 465 11.51 -19.57 -21.34
CA ASN A 465 12.01 -18.64 -20.34
C ASN A 465 11.32 -18.80 -18.98
N ALA A 466 10.64 -19.93 -18.71
CA ALA A 466 9.83 -20.12 -17.51
C ALA A 466 10.57 -19.84 -16.19
N VAL A 467 11.86 -20.16 -16.13
CA VAL A 467 12.71 -19.99 -14.93
C VAL A 467 13.53 -18.70 -14.93
N GLN A 468 13.23 -17.75 -15.81
CA GLN A 468 13.84 -16.41 -15.79
C GLN A 468 13.07 -15.50 -14.82
N SER A 469 13.73 -14.47 -14.29
CA SER A 469 13.16 -13.56 -13.27
C SER A 469 11.82 -12.94 -13.67
N GLU A 470 11.60 -12.68 -14.95
CA GLU A 470 10.33 -12.14 -15.46
C GLU A 470 9.17 -13.13 -15.43
N ASN A 471 9.44 -14.44 -15.41
CA ASN A 471 8.43 -15.50 -15.54
C ASN A 471 8.33 -16.40 -14.31
N ILE A 472 9.30 -16.31 -13.39
CA ILE A 472 9.48 -17.28 -12.32
C ILE A 472 8.28 -17.29 -11.36
N LEU A 473 7.64 -16.15 -11.11
CA LEU A 473 6.44 -16.08 -10.27
C LEU A 473 5.25 -16.77 -10.93
N ALA A 474 5.05 -16.60 -12.24
CA ALA A 474 4.04 -17.33 -13.00
C ALA A 474 4.34 -18.85 -13.04
N TYR A 475 5.62 -19.23 -13.12
CA TYR A 475 6.04 -20.62 -13.03
C TYR A 475 5.70 -21.23 -11.66
N ASP A 476 6.11 -20.58 -10.57
CA ASP A 476 5.88 -21.04 -9.20
C ASP A 476 4.37 -21.20 -8.92
N ASN A 477 3.56 -20.22 -9.32
CA ASN A 477 2.09 -20.29 -9.21
C ASN A 477 1.50 -21.42 -10.08
N ALA A 478 2.04 -21.67 -11.28
CA ALA A 478 1.59 -22.79 -12.12
C ALA A 478 1.95 -24.16 -11.50
N VAL A 479 3.10 -24.29 -10.84
CA VAL A 479 3.48 -25.48 -10.09
C VAL A 479 2.53 -25.69 -8.92
N SER A 480 2.14 -24.61 -8.23
CA SER A 480 1.16 -24.69 -7.15
C SER A 480 -0.22 -25.12 -7.64
N ALA A 481 -0.73 -24.50 -8.71
CA ALA A 481 -2.00 -24.86 -9.33
C ALA A 481 -2.02 -26.34 -9.78
N LEU A 482 -0.91 -26.82 -10.37
CA LEU A 482 -0.75 -28.24 -10.72
C LEU A 482 -0.81 -29.14 -9.48
N GLY A 483 -0.20 -28.70 -8.38
CA GLY A 483 -0.31 -29.36 -7.08
C GLY A 483 -1.75 -29.45 -6.60
N LYS A 484 -2.50 -28.34 -6.60
CA LYS A 484 -3.92 -28.30 -6.22
C LYS A 484 -4.74 -29.28 -7.07
N ILE A 485 -4.54 -29.33 -8.39
CA ILE A 485 -5.19 -30.35 -9.27
C ILE A 485 -4.81 -31.78 -8.85
N CYS A 486 -3.54 -32.06 -8.55
CA CYS A 486 -3.11 -33.39 -8.09
C CYS A 486 -3.80 -33.82 -6.79
N ASN A 487 -4.07 -32.89 -5.88
CA ASN A 487 -4.67 -33.16 -4.58
C ASN A 487 -6.19 -33.29 -4.64
N PHE A 488 -6.87 -32.35 -5.33
CA PHE A 488 -8.33 -32.25 -5.31
C PHE A 488 -9.02 -32.95 -6.48
N HIS A 489 -8.29 -33.23 -7.57
CA HIS A 489 -8.82 -33.84 -8.79
C HIS A 489 -8.03 -35.06 -9.26
N ARG A 490 -7.44 -35.82 -8.32
CA ARG A 490 -6.64 -37.02 -8.60
C ARG A 490 -7.35 -38.05 -9.50
N ASP A 491 -8.66 -38.23 -9.31
CA ASP A 491 -9.46 -39.19 -10.08
C ASP A 491 -9.74 -38.74 -11.53
N SER A 492 -9.39 -37.50 -11.87
CA SER A 492 -9.60 -36.89 -13.18
C SER A 492 -8.32 -36.75 -14.01
N ILE A 493 -7.19 -37.24 -13.50
CA ILE A 493 -5.88 -37.13 -14.15
C ILE A 493 -5.20 -38.49 -14.27
N ASP A 494 -4.25 -38.61 -15.20
CA ASP A 494 -3.29 -39.71 -15.17
C ASP A 494 -2.27 -39.47 -14.05
N SER A 495 -2.68 -39.82 -12.82
CA SER A 495 -1.89 -39.56 -11.61
C SER A 495 -0.50 -40.19 -11.64
N ALA A 496 -0.32 -41.28 -12.40
CA ALA A 496 0.97 -41.94 -12.58
C ALA A 496 1.96 -41.13 -13.43
N GLN A 497 1.47 -40.18 -14.24
CA GLN A 497 2.31 -39.26 -15.02
C GLN A 497 2.39 -37.88 -14.36
N VAL A 498 1.25 -37.34 -13.92
CA VAL A 498 1.14 -35.95 -13.49
C VAL A 498 1.80 -35.70 -12.13
N ILE A 499 1.64 -36.61 -11.15
CA ILE A 499 2.24 -36.42 -9.82
C ILE A 499 3.77 -36.48 -9.87
N PRO A 500 4.41 -37.44 -10.57
CA PRO A 500 5.86 -37.42 -10.74
C PRO A 500 6.36 -36.19 -11.52
N ALA A 501 5.61 -35.71 -12.51
CA ALA A 501 5.96 -34.48 -13.23
C ALA A 501 5.94 -33.25 -12.29
N TRP A 502 4.90 -33.12 -11.47
CA TRP A 502 4.81 -32.07 -10.45
C TRP A 502 5.95 -32.14 -9.43
N LEU A 503 6.27 -33.33 -8.91
CA LEU A 503 7.39 -33.53 -7.96
C LEU A 503 8.73 -33.06 -8.54
N ASN A 504 8.93 -33.19 -9.86
CA ASN A 504 10.15 -32.75 -10.53
C ASN A 504 10.29 -31.22 -10.62
N CYS A 505 9.20 -30.47 -10.52
CA CYS A 505 9.21 -29.00 -10.46
C CYS A 505 9.63 -28.46 -9.08
N LEU A 506 9.68 -29.29 -8.04
CA LEU A 506 9.95 -28.85 -6.67
C LEU A 506 11.45 -28.89 -6.31
N PRO A 507 11.90 -28.03 -5.37
CA PRO A 507 11.12 -26.96 -4.68
C PRO A 507 10.94 -25.70 -5.52
N ILE A 508 9.84 -24.98 -5.29
CA ILE A 508 9.66 -23.59 -5.76
C ILE A 508 10.21 -22.62 -4.71
N LYS A 509 10.64 -21.41 -5.12
CA LYS A 509 11.49 -20.57 -4.27
C LYS A 509 11.24 -19.07 -4.34
N ASP A 510 10.63 -18.58 -5.41
CA ASP A 510 10.56 -17.16 -5.69
C ASP A 510 9.21 -16.60 -5.21
N ASP A 511 8.12 -17.34 -5.42
CA ASP A 511 6.85 -17.05 -4.73
C ASP A 511 6.83 -17.69 -3.33
N LEU A 512 7.17 -16.90 -2.31
CA LEU A 512 7.27 -17.36 -0.92
C LEU A 512 5.92 -17.77 -0.31
N ILE A 513 4.81 -17.27 -0.83
CA ILE A 513 3.47 -17.61 -0.35
C ILE A 513 3.13 -19.00 -0.89
N GLU A 514 3.23 -19.19 -2.20
CA GLU A 514 2.95 -20.47 -2.85
C GLU A 514 3.96 -21.55 -2.46
N ALA A 515 5.23 -21.19 -2.21
CA ALA A 515 6.22 -22.14 -1.69
C ALA A 515 5.75 -22.79 -0.40
N LYS A 516 5.20 -22.01 0.55
CA LYS A 516 4.69 -22.56 1.81
C LYS A 516 3.51 -23.50 1.59
N VAL A 517 2.60 -23.16 0.66
CA VAL A 517 1.43 -23.98 0.31
C VAL A 517 1.87 -25.32 -0.30
N VAL A 518 2.73 -25.26 -1.33
CA VAL A 518 3.19 -26.42 -2.10
C VAL A 518 4.03 -27.37 -1.26
N HIS A 519 4.90 -26.85 -0.40
CA HIS A 519 5.72 -27.68 0.49
C HIS A 519 4.90 -28.32 1.61
N ASP A 520 3.84 -27.66 2.09
CA ASP A 520 2.88 -28.28 3.02
C ASP A 520 2.07 -29.39 2.35
N GLN A 521 1.66 -29.17 1.11
CA GLN A 521 1.00 -30.19 0.30
C GLN A 521 1.91 -31.41 0.11
N LEU A 522 3.18 -31.21 -0.24
CA LEU A 522 4.16 -32.30 -0.38
C LEU A 522 4.26 -33.11 0.92
N CYS A 523 4.35 -32.45 2.08
CA CYS A 523 4.34 -33.12 3.38
C CYS A 523 3.10 -33.99 3.57
N SER A 524 1.94 -33.43 3.27
CA SER A 524 0.65 -34.13 3.39
C SER A 524 0.58 -35.37 2.49
N MET A 525 1.10 -35.29 1.26
CA MET A 525 1.14 -36.44 0.35
C MET A 525 2.12 -37.54 0.83
N VAL A 526 3.25 -37.17 1.45
CA VAL A 526 4.20 -38.12 2.06
C VAL A 526 3.60 -38.80 3.28
N GLU A 527 2.93 -38.05 4.17
CA GLU A 527 2.25 -38.58 5.37
C GLU A 527 1.18 -39.62 5.01
N ARG A 528 0.46 -39.41 3.91
CA ARG A 528 -0.52 -40.37 3.38
C ARG A 528 0.11 -41.57 2.66
N SER A 529 1.43 -41.56 2.46
CA SER A 529 2.14 -42.57 1.68
C SER A 529 1.59 -42.72 0.25
N ASP A 530 1.33 -41.59 -0.41
CA ASP A 530 0.78 -41.55 -1.76
C ASP A 530 1.66 -42.33 -2.76
N ARG A 531 1.13 -43.41 -3.35
CA ARG A 531 1.90 -44.37 -4.16
C ARG A 531 2.57 -43.74 -5.37
N GLU A 532 1.86 -42.89 -6.10
CA GLU A 532 2.37 -42.21 -7.29
C GLU A 532 3.43 -41.15 -6.94
N LEU A 533 3.39 -40.58 -5.72
CA LEU A 533 4.41 -39.63 -5.25
C LEU A 533 5.72 -40.36 -4.91
N LEU A 534 5.63 -41.47 -4.18
CA LEU A 534 6.81 -42.23 -3.75
C LEU A 534 7.39 -43.09 -4.88
N GLY A 535 6.56 -43.43 -5.87
CA GLY A 535 6.92 -44.31 -6.97
C GLY A 535 6.94 -45.80 -6.58
N PRO A 536 6.96 -46.71 -7.56
CA PRO A 536 7.12 -48.13 -7.29
C PRO A 536 8.41 -48.40 -6.50
N ASN A 537 8.30 -49.14 -5.39
CA ASN A 537 9.43 -49.43 -4.49
C ASN A 537 10.15 -48.18 -3.95
N ASN A 538 9.42 -47.06 -3.77
CA ASN A 538 9.95 -45.80 -3.25
C ASN A 538 11.06 -45.18 -4.13
N GLU A 539 11.03 -45.37 -5.45
CA GLU A 539 12.07 -44.85 -6.35
C GLU A 539 12.18 -43.32 -6.39
N TYR A 540 11.11 -42.58 -6.06
CA TYR A 540 11.11 -41.10 -6.01
C TYR A 540 11.38 -40.54 -4.62
N LEU A 541 11.47 -41.38 -3.61
CA LEU A 541 11.78 -40.98 -2.23
C LEU A 541 13.11 -40.18 -2.10
N PRO A 542 14.20 -40.49 -2.83
CA PRO A 542 15.40 -39.66 -2.82
C PRO A 542 15.14 -38.20 -3.18
N LYS A 543 14.30 -37.95 -4.19
CA LYS A 543 13.94 -36.60 -4.65
C LYS A 543 13.12 -35.86 -3.58
N VAL A 544 12.19 -36.55 -2.91
CA VAL A 544 11.43 -35.99 -1.78
C VAL A 544 12.37 -35.55 -0.65
N VAL A 545 13.33 -36.40 -0.27
CA VAL A 545 14.31 -36.06 0.77
C VAL A 545 15.20 -34.89 0.35
N GLN A 546 15.61 -34.82 -0.92
CA GLN A 546 16.34 -33.68 -1.46
C GLN A 546 15.54 -32.37 -1.34
N ILE A 547 14.26 -32.39 -1.69
CA ILE A 547 13.38 -31.22 -1.58
C ILE A 547 13.26 -30.79 -0.12
N PHE A 548 12.99 -31.71 0.81
CA PHE A 548 12.92 -31.40 2.24
C PHE A 548 14.23 -30.81 2.77
N ALA A 549 15.37 -31.36 2.35
CA ALA A 549 16.68 -30.84 2.74
C ALA A 549 16.86 -29.38 2.31
N GLU A 550 16.52 -29.09 1.06
CA GLU A 550 16.68 -27.77 0.46
C GLU A 550 15.76 -26.73 1.10
N VAL A 551 14.49 -27.09 1.31
CA VAL A 551 13.49 -26.24 1.97
C VAL A 551 13.85 -25.95 3.42
N LEU A 552 14.27 -26.97 4.19
CA LEU A 552 14.71 -26.79 5.57
C LEU A 552 16.00 -25.96 5.68
N CYS A 553 16.89 -26.03 4.69
CA CYS A 553 18.07 -25.16 4.61
C CYS A 553 17.70 -23.69 4.36
N ALA A 554 16.72 -23.43 3.50
CA ALA A 554 16.24 -22.07 3.23
C ALA A 554 15.49 -21.47 4.44
N GLY A 555 14.88 -22.30 5.28
CA GLY A 555 14.26 -21.86 6.53
C GLY A 555 12.87 -21.24 6.32
N ARG A 556 12.56 -20.16 7.05
CA ARG A 556 11.20 -19.59 7.15
C ARG A 556 10.66 -18.97 5.85
N ASP A 557 11.53 -18.78 4.86
CA ASP A 557 11.16 -18.21 3.58
C ASP A 557 10.28 -19.19 2.80
N LEU A 558 10.68 -20.48 2.75
CA LEU A 558 10.03 -21.49 1.90
C LEU A 558 9.04 -22.39 2.65
N VAL A 559 9.00 -22.33 3.98
CA VAL A 559 8.20 -23.23 4.80
C VAL A 559 7.77 -22.59 6.12
N THR A 560 6.57 -22.93 6.59
CA THR A 560 6.10 -22.52 7.92
C THR A 560 6.80 -23.33 9.02
N GLU A 561 6.83 -22.83 10.26
CA GLU A 561 7.39 -23.59 11.39
C GLU A 561 6.69 -24.94 11.60
N GLN A 562 5.36 -24.97 11.39
CA GLN A 562 4.56 -26.19 11.51
C GLN A 562 4.95 -27.20 10.43
N THR A 563 5.00 -26.77 9.17
CA THR A 563 5.36 -27.63 8.04
C THR A 563 6.80 -28.11 8.15
N ALA A 564 7.75 -27.26 8.59
CA ALA A 564 9.14 -27.66 8.84
C ALA A 564 9.23 -28.76 9.90
N SER A 565 8.44 -28.64 10.98
CA SER A 565 8.38 -29.65 12.04
C SER A 565 7.84 -31.00 11.52
N ARG A 566 6.84 -30.96 10.61
CA ARG A 566 6.33 -32.16 9.92
C ARG A 566 7.40 -32.80 9.03
N MET A 567 8.10 -32.01 8.22
CA MET A 567 9.22 -32.49 7.39
C MET A 567 10.29 -33.19 8.23
N ILE A 568 10.72 -32.58 9.34
CA ILE A 568 11.72 -33.17 10.24
C ILE A 568 11.21 -34.49 10.83
N THR A 569 9.94 -34.56 11.23
CA THR A 569 9.34 -35.79 11.76
C THR A 569 9.33 -36.91 10.72
N LEU A 570 8.96 -36.61 9.48
CA LEU A 570 9.00 -37.55 8.36
C LEU A 570 10.42 -38.03 8.08
N LEU A 571 11.41 -37.13 8.06
CA LEU A 571 12.83 -37.50 7.87
C LEU A 571 13.33 -38.44 8.97
N ARG A 572 12.96 -38.21 10.24
CA ARG A 572 13.28 -39.11 11.36
C ARG A 572 12.63 -40.48 11.18
N GLN A 573 11.37 -40.53 10.73
CA GLN A 573 10.69 -41.80 10.45
C GLN A 573 11.35 -42.58 9.30
N LEU A 574 11.76 -41.89 8.24
CA LEU A 574 12.49 -42.49 7.12
C LEU A 574 13.85 -43.05 7.56
N GLN A 575 14.56 -42.35 8.45
CA GLN A 575 15.83 -42.84 9.01
C GLN A 575 15.68 -44.15 9.78
N GLN A 576 14.53 -44.37 10.43
CA GLN A 576 14.25 -45.59 11.19
C GLN A 576 13.75 -46.75 10.32
N THR A 577 13.09 -46.44 9.20
CA THR A 577 12.37 -47.43 8.39
C THR A 577 13.12 -47.89 7.14
N LEU A 578 14.02 -47.05 6.59
CA LEU A 578 14.78 -47.39 5.38
C LEU A 578 16.05 -48.21 5.68
N PRO A 579 16.46 -49.10 4.76
CA PRO A 579 17.75 -49.78 4.86
C PRO A 579 18.92 -48.78 4.94
N PRO A 580 19.95 -49.03 5.79
CA PRO A 580 21.08 -48.12 5.94
C PRO A 580 21.81 -47.77 4.63
N ALA A 581 21.90 -48.72 3.70
CA ALA A 581 22.52 -48.51 2.40
C ALA A 581 21.71 -47.53 1.52
N THR A 582 20.37 -47.63 1.55
CA THR A 582 19.48 -46.71 0.83
C THR A 582 19.55 -45.31 1.41
N LEU A 583 19.51 -45.19 2.74
CA LEU A 583 19.64 -43.92 3.43
C LEU A 583 20.98 -43.24 3.13
N ALA A 584 22.09 -44.00 3.17
CA ALA A 584 23.42 -43.49 2.86
C ALA A 584 23.52 -42.99 1.40
N SER A 585 22.91 -43.71 0.45
CA SER A 585 22.84 -43.29 -0.95
C SER A 585 22.10 -41.96 -1.11
N ILE A 586 20.93 -41.82 -0.46
CA ILE A 586 20.15 -40.57 -0.48
C ILE A 586 20.96 -39.42 0.13
N TRP A 587 21.56 -39.63 1.30
CA TRP A 587 22.36 -38.61 1.98
C TRP A 587 23.54 -38.12 1.14
N SER A 588 24.20 -39.05 0.43
CA SER A 588 25.34 -38.73 -0.44
C SER A 588 24.96 -37.91 -1.68
N SER A 589 23.68 -37.92 -2.09
CA SER A 589 23.20 -37.09 -3.20
C SER A 589 22.91 -35.63 -2.83
N LEU A 590 22.86 -35.31 -1.53
CA LEU A 590 22.62 -33.95 -1.04
C LEU A 590 23.88 -33.09 -1.11
N GLN A 591 23.71 -31.77 -1.25
CA GLN A 591 24.84 -30.85 -1.16
C GLN A 591 25.44 -30.83 0.26
N PRO A 592 26.74 -30.50 0.42
CA PRO A 592 27.39 -30.52 1.74
C PRO A 592 26.68 -29.66 2.81
N GLN A 593 26.17 -28.49 2.42
CA GLN A 593 25.42 -27.61 3.32
C GLN A 593 24.11 -28.27 3.77
N GLN A 594 23.39 -28.93 2.86
CA GLN A 594 22.16 -29.67 3.14
C GLN A 594 22.41 -30.85 4.09
N GLN A 595 23.50 -31.59 3.89
CA GLN A 595 23.88 -32.69 4.78
C GLN A 595 24.14 -32.21 6.22
N LEU A 596 24.85 -31.09 6.38
CA LEU A 596 25.16 -30.52 7.69
C LEU A 596 23.92 -30.00 8.40
N THR A 597 23.06 -29.26 7.69
CA THR A 597 21.80 -28.75 8.25
C THR A 597 20.90 -29.89 8.71
N LEU A 598 20.72 -30.90 7.86
CA LEU A 598 19.90 -32.05 8.22
C LEU A 598 20.51 -32.86 9.38
N GLN A 599 21.83 -33.06 9.43
CA GLN A 599 22.47 -33.73 10.56
C GLN A 599 22.22 -32.98 11.87
N SER A 600 22.35 -31.64 11.86
CA SER A 600 22.04 -30.80 13.01
C SER A 600 20.59 -30.98 13.47
N MET A 601 19.62 -30.82 12.56
CA MET A 601 18.19 -30.90 12.87
C MET A 601 17.71 -32.30 13.31
N LEU A 602 18.31 -33.36 12.78
CA LEU A 602 17.94 -34.73 13.18
C LEU A 602 18.60 -35.16 14.49
N SER A 603 19.68 -34.48 14.90
CA SER A 603 20.40 -34.75 16.16
C SER A 603 19.85 -33.97 17.36
N SER A 604 19.20 -32.83 17.12
CA SER A 604 18.35 -32.12 18.09
C SER A 604 17.01 -32.82 18.24
#